data_AF-A0A258E6A6-F1
#
_entry.id   AF-A0A258E6A6-F1
#
_cell.length_a   1.000
_cell.length_b   1.000
_cell.length_c   1.000
_cell.angle_alpha   90.00
_cell.angle_beta   90.00
_cell.angle_gamma   90.00
#
_symmetry.space_group_name_H-M   'P 1'
#
loop_
_entity.id
_entity.type
_entity.pdbx_description
1 polymer ?
#
loop_
_entity_poly.entity_id
_entity_poly.type
_entity_poly.pdbx_seq_one_letter_code
_entity_poly.pdbx_strand_id
1 'polypeptide(L)'
;MAETPAVETPSAEAPVAAAEPAGHVGDGLATVTALTWAWGANTVLDFDTALDTLDFGWFAADSFTLSEVNGSTVIAIPSNQQTYTLTDVSLAELQLSNITAKDAGALAEWTAALEAAHAAAGTEAGEDLPAHYDLV
;
A
#
# COMPACT_ATOMS: atom_id res chain seq x y z
N MET A 1 -49.58 36.09 5.06
CA MET A 1 -50.27 34.80 4.88
C MET A 1 -49.20 33.79 4.47
N ALA A 2 -48.92 32.81 5.35
CA ALA A 2 -48.05 31.61 5.23
C ALA A 2 -46.54 31.86 4.95
N GLU A 3 -45.57 31.56 5.82
CA GLU A 3 -45.20 30.33 6.56
C GLU A 3 -44.62 29.20 5.68
N THR A 4 -43.41 28.75 6.04
CA THR A 4 -42.52 27.74 5.45
C THR A 4 -43.02 26.29 5.56
N PRO A 5 -42.50 25.37 4.71
CA PRO A 5 -41.68 24.25 5.22
C PRO A 5 -40.43 23.90 4.36
N ALA A 6 -39.60 22.96 4.84
CA ALA A 6 -38.16 22.76 4.57
C ALA A 6 -37.75 21.50 3.74
N VAL A 7 -36.49 21.51 3.21
CA VAL A 7 -35.55 20.39 2.86
C VAL A 7 -35.91 19.55 1.60
N GLU A 8 -35.08 19.35 0.54
CA GLU A 8 -33.77 18.64 0.39
C GLU A 8 -32.95 19.10 -0.88
N THR A 9 -31.61 18.90 -0.84
CA THR A 9 -30.52 19.08 -1.84
C THR A 9 -30.64 18.22 -3.13
N PRO A 10 -29.87 18.39 -4.26
CA PRO A 10 -28.39 18.50 -4.33
C PRO A 10 -27.77 19.31 -5.51
N SER A 11 -26.48 19.66 -5.42
CA SER A 11 -25.48 19.41 -6.49
C SER A 11 -24.10 19.83 -6.01
N ALA A 12 -23.15 18.92 -6.14
CA ALA A 12 -21.82 18.98 -5.57
C ALA A 12 -20.98 20.13 -6.15
N GLU A 13 -20.37 20.91 -5.27
CA GLU A 13 -19.04 21.47 -5.55
C GLU A 13 -18.06 20.30 -5.55
N ALA A 14 -17.40 20.10 -6.69
CA ALA A 14 -16.45 19.01 -6.90
C ALA A 14 -15.37 19.04 -5.80
N PRO A 15 -15.09 17.90 -5.14
CA PRO A 15 -13.99 17.82 -4.20
C PRO A 15 -12.67 17.94 -4.95
N VAL A 16 -11.71 18.57 -4.29
CA VAL A 16 -10.28 18.51 -4.61
C VAL A 16 -9.91 17.08 -5.02
N ALA A 17 -9.39 16.90 -6.23
CA ALA A 17 -8.74 15.65 -6.61
C ALA A 17 -7.42 15.55 -5.84
N ALA A 18 -7.52 15.08 -4.59
CA ALA A 18 -6.45 14.33 -3.98
C ALA A 18 -6.12 13.19 -4.95
N ALA A 19 -4.83 13.01 -5.26
CA ALA A 19 -4.36 11.89 -6.06
C ALA A 19 -5.08 10.62 -5.60
N GLU A 20 -5.88 10.05 -6.49
CA GLU A 20 -6.45 8.71 -6.28
C GLU A 20 -5.24 7.81 -6.01
N PRO A 21 -5.16 7.14 -4.85
CA PRO A 21 -4.11 6.15 -4.68
C PRO A 21 -4.33 5.14 -5.80
N ALA A 22 -3.40 5.08 -6.74
CA ALA A 22 -3.45 4.11 -7.81
C ALA A 22 -3.23 2.75 -7.17
N GLY A 23 -4.30 2.18 -6.63
CA GLY A 23 -4.30 0.77 -6.31
C GLY A 23 -4.29 -0.01 -7.60
N HIS A 24 -3.54 -1.10 -7.61
CA HIS A 24 -3.60 -2.04 -8.73
C HIS A 24 -5.00 -2.60 -8.78
N VAL A 25 -5.67 -2.41 -9.93
CA VAL A 25 -7.01 -2.94 -10.14
C VAL A 25 -6.87 -4.43 -10.40
N GLY A 26 -7.11 -5.23 -9.37
CA GLY A 26 -7.09 -6.69 -9.45
C GLY A 26 -8.33 -7.24 -10.15
N ASP A 27 -8.75 -8.44 -9.77
CA ASP A 27 -9.94 -9.10 -10.31
C ASP A 27 -11.27 -8.51 -9.79
N GLY A 28 -11.20 -7.45 -8.97
CA GLY A 28 -12.34 -6.78 -8.35
C GLY A 28 -12.92 -7.52 -7.14
N LEU A 29 -12.22 -8.52 -6.60
CA LEU A 29 -12.62 -9.28 -5.42
C LEU A 29 -11.68 -8.99 -4.26
N ALA A 30 -12.24 -8.79 -3.06
CA ALA A 30 -11.44 -8.70 -1.85
C ALA A 30 -10.89 -10.07 -1.46
N THR A 31 -9.57 -10.21 -1.52
CA THR A 31 -8.85 -11.45 -1.23
C THR A 31 -8.01 -11.28 0.04
N VAL A 32 -8.24 -12.17 1.02
CA VAL A 32 -7.38 -12.28 2.20
C VAL A 32 -6.36 -13.39 1.96
N THR A 33 -5.11 -13.00 1.73
CA THR A 33 -4.02 -13.95 1.54
C THR A 33 -3.33 -14.22 2.87
N ALA A 34 -3.62 -15.38 3.46
CA ALA A 34 -2.94 -15.83 4.66
C ALA A 34 -1.54 -16.38 4.33
N LEU A 35 -0.52 -15.75 4.89
CA LEU A 35 0.84 -16.25 4.83
C LEU A 35 0.93 -17.48 5.74
N THR A 36 1.31 -18.60 5.13
CA THR A 36 1.47 -19.88 5.83
C THR A 36 2.87 -20.43 5.55
N TRP A 37 3.38 -21.27 6.45
CA TRP A 37 4.67 -21.90 6.28
C TRP A 37 4.63 -22.91 5.13
N ALA A 38 5.21 -22.54 4.00
CA ALA A 38 5.30 -23.34 2.78
C ALA A 38 6.76 -23.36 2.32
N TRP A 39 7.50 -24.37 2.80
CA TRP A 39 8.94 -24.47 2.57
C TRP A 39 9.29 -24.50 1.07
N GLY A 40 10.18 -23.61 0.64
CA GLY A 40 10.62 -23.52 -0.75
C GLY A 40 9.62 -22.86 -1.71
N ALA A 41 8.50 -22.33 -1.22
CA ALA A 41 7.45 -21.76 -2.06
C ALA A 41 7.80 -20.34 -2.51
N ASN A 42 7.57 -20.06 -3.80
CA ASN A 42 7.69 -18.73 -4.38
C ASN A 42 6.35 -18.40 -4.99
N THR A 43 5.62 -17.49 -4.36
CA THR A 43 4.26 -17.14 -4.73
C THR A 43 4.25 -15.75 -5.31
N VAL A 44 3.73 -15.61 -6.52
CA VAL A 44 3.45 -14.31 -7.13
C VAL A 44 1.97 -14.02 -6.94
N LEU A 45 1.66 -12.84 -6.42
CA LEU A 45 0.31 -12.37 -6.11
C LEU A 45 0.01 -11.15 -6.96
N ASP A 46 -1.09 -11.23 -7.71
CA ASP A 46 -1.72 -10.07 -8.31
C ASP A 46 -2.56 -9.40 -7.21
N PHE A 47 -2.01 -8.36 -6.58
CA PHE A 47 -2.52 -7.83 -5.31
C PHE A 47 -3.24 -6.51 -5.53
N ASP A 48 -4.53 -6.47 -5.19
CA ASP A 48 -5.34 -5.25 -5.26
C ASP A 48 -5.18 -4.43 -3.98
N THR A 49 -4.44 -3.31 -4.02
CA THR A 49 -4.20 -2.51 -2.79
C THR A 49 -5.46 -1.79 -2.29
N ALA A 50 -6.56 -1.77 -3.05
CA ALA A 50 -7.83 -1.21 -2.59
C ALA A 50 -8.68 -2.25 -1.85
N LEU A 51 -8.55 -3.54 -2.16
CA LEU A 51 -9.45 -4.60 -1.68
C LEU A 51 -8.75 -5.72 -0.90
N ASP A 52 -7.51 -6.04 -1.25
CA ASP A 52 -6.80 -7.21 -0.73
C ASP A 52 -6.12 -6.96 0.60
N THR A 53 -5.92 -8.05 1.34
CA THR A 53 -5.26 -8.03 2.65
C THR A 53 -4.29 -9.19 2.77
N LEU A 54 -3.09 -8.92 3.26
CA LEU A 54 -2.10 -9.92 3.66
C LEU A 54 -2.29 -10.22 5.15
N ASP A 55 -2.58 -11.48 5.47
CA ASP A 55 -2.64 -11.96 6.86
C ASP A 55 -1.33 -12.68 7.22
N PHE A 56 -0.49 -11.99 7.97
CA PHE A 56 0.77 -12.50 8.52
C PHE A 56 0.56 -13.40 9.74
N GLY A 57 -0.66 -13.59 10.24
CA GLY A 57 -0.94 -14.51 11.34
C GLY A 57 0.01 -14.31 12.53
N TRP A 58 0.83 -15.31 12.80
CA TRP A 58 1.84 -15.31 13.89
C TRP A 58 3.28 -15.11 13.41
N PHE A 59 3.49 -14.68 12.17
CA PHE A 59 4.82 -14.28 11.72
C PHE A 59 5.29 -13.06 12.50
N ALA A 60 6.50 -13.13 13.05
CA ALA A 60 7.16 -12.02 13.71
C ALA A 60 7.98 -11.20 12.70
N ALA A 61 8.28 -9.95 13.05
CA ALA A 61 9.16 -9.06 12.28
C ALA A 61 10.43 -9.74 11.76
N ASP A 62 11.17 -10.43 12.64
CA ASP A 62 12.43 -11.09 12.29
C ASP A 62 12.28 -12.30 11.36
N SER A 63 11.04 -12.77 11.14
CA SER A 63 10.78 -13.95 10.29
C SER A 63 10.71 -13.59 8.81
N PHE A 64 10.46 -12.33 8.47
CA PHE A 64 10.36 -11.87 7.09
C PHE A 64 11.21 -10.63 6.85
N THR A 65 11.50 -10.37 5.59
CA THR A 65 12.18 -9.15 5.14
C THR A 65 11.37 -8.55 4.00
N LEU A 66 11.17 -7.24 4.07
CA LEU A 66 10.50 -6.48 3.02
C LEU A 66 11.56 -5.85 2.12
N SER A 67 11.35 -5.96 0.82
CA SER A 67 12.18 -5.32 -0.19
C SER A 67 11.32 -4.93 -1.38
N GLU A 68 11.68 -3.88 -2.08
CA GLU A 68 11.02 -3.50 -3.32
C GLU A 68 11.99 -3.72 -4.49
N VAL A 69 11.51 -4.36 -5.55
CA VAL A 69 12.30 -4.66 -6.74
C VAL A 69 11.48 -4.29 -7.97
N ASN A 70 11.93 -3.28 -8.72
CA ASN A 70 11.30 -2.85 -9.97
C ASN A 70 9.80 -2.51 -9.80
N GLY A 71 9.45 -1.80 -8.72
CA GLY A 71 8.06 -1.47 -8.39
C GLY A 71 7.23 -2.63 -7.84
N SER A 72 7.82 -3.81 -7.59
CA SER A 72 7.14 -4.95 -6.98
C SER A 72 7.63 -5.17 -5.55
N THR A 73 6.70 -5.31 -4.60
CA THR A 73 7.01 -5.60 -3.20
C THR A 73 7.30 -7.09 -3.04
N VAL A 74 8.47 -7.40 -2.50
CA VAL A 74 8.94 -8.75 -2.24
C VAL A 74 9.06 -8.97 -0.74
N ILE A 75 8.25 -9.90 -0.22
CA ILE A 75 8.27 -10.38 1.15
C ILE A 75 9.02 -11.71 1.15
N ALA A 76 10.28 -11.69 1.56
CA ALA A 76 11.08 -12.90 1.70
C ALA A 76 10.99 -13.45 3.13
N ILE A 77 10.93 -14.77 3.27
CA ILE A 77 11.01 -15.52 4.52
C ILE A 77 12.26 -16.41 4.43
N PRO A 78 13.45 -15.87 4.76
CA PRO A 78 14.72 -16.56 4.52
C PRO A 78 14.84 -17.85 5.33
N SER A 79 14.29 -17.85 6.56
CA SER A 79 14.27 -19.00 7.46
C SER A 79 13.57 -20.23 6.85
N ASN A 80 12.64 -20.01 5.91
CA ASN A 80 11.84 -21.06 5.28
C ASN A 80 12.05 -21.16 3.75
N GLN A 81 13.06 -20.48 3.19
CA GLN A 81 13.33 -20.42 1.74
C GLN A 81 12.06 -20.09 0.93
N GLN A 82 11.25 -19.17 1.45
CA GLN A 82 9.93 -18.86 0.92
C GLN A 82 9.86 -17.39 0.54
N THR A 83 9.09 -17.05 -0.47
CA THR A 83 8.93 -15.66 -0.92
C THR A 83 7.52 -15.42 -1.43
N TYR A 84 6.99 -14.23 -1.13
CA TYR A 84 5.78 -13.69 -1.73
C TYR A 84 6.13 -12.41 -2.47
N THR A 85 5.77 -12.33 -3.74
CA THR A 85 5.98 -11.15 -4.58
C THR A 85 4.62 -10.58 -4.96
N LEU A 86 4.37 -9.33 -4.58
CA LEU A 86 3.24 -8.56 -5.06
C LEU A 86 3.67 -7.93 -6.39
N THR A 87 3.13 -8.44 -7.50
CA THR A 87 3.51 -7.95 -8.82
C THR A 87 2.99 -6.55 -9.06
N ASP A 88 3.85 -5.71 -9.61
CA ASP A 88 3.60 -4.31 -9.95
C ASP A 88 3.22 -3.41 -8.77
N VAL A 89 3.17 -3.92 -7.54
CA VAL A 89 2.77 -3.17 -6.34
C VAL A 89 3.98 -2.69 -5.54
N SER A 90 4.19 -1.37 -5.48
CA SER A 90 5.25 -0.76 -4.67
C SER A 90 4.87 -0.66 -3.18
N LEU A 91 5.86 -0.47 -2.31
CA LEU A 91 5.61 -0.25 -0.87
C LEU A 91 4.85 1.06 -0.62
N ALA A 92 4.98 2.05 -1.50
CA ALA A 92 4.30 3.35 -1.38
C ALA A 92 2.83 3.29 -1.83
N GLU A 93 2.41 2.26 -2.55
CA GLU A 93 1.01 2.02 -2.94
C GLU A 93 0.24 1.19 -1.91
N LEU A 94 0.95 0.58 -0.97
CA LEU A 94 0.38 -0.20 0.13
C LEU A 94 -0.02 0.68 1.30
N GLN A 95 -1.09 0.29 1.96
CA GLN A 95 -1.58 0.93 3.19
C GLN A 95 -1.61 -0.07 4.34
N LEU A 96 -1.54 0.43 5.57
CA LEU A 96 -1.56 -0.43 6.75
C LEU A 96 -2.85 -1.26 6.86
N SER A 97 -3.95 -0.80 6.26
CA SER A 97 -5.21 -1.55 6.16
C SER A 97 -5.10 -2.81 5.29
N ASN A 98 -4.14 -2.87 4.35
CA ASN A 98 -3.84 -4.08 3.58
C ASN A 98 -3.07 -5.12 4.40
N ILE A 99 -2.60 -4.78 5.60
CA ILE A 99 -1.73 -5.65 6.40
C ILE A 99 -2.42 -6.01 7.70
N THR A 100 -2.54 -7.30 7.96
CA THR A 100 -3.01 -7.84 9.24
C THR A 100 -1.95 -8.77 9.81
N ALA A 101 -1.60 -8.59 11.08
CA ALA A 101 -0.76 -9.52 11.81
C ALA A 101 -1.23 -9.62 13.27
N LYS A 102 -0.99 -10.76 13.92
CA LYS A 102 -1.22 -10.94 15.36
C LYS A 102 -0.03 -10.49 16.19
N ASP A 103 1.16 -10.49 15.61
CA ASP A 103 2.38 -9.99 16.25
C ASP A 103 2.50 -8.47 16.11
N ALA A 104 2.73 -7.79 17.22
CA ALA A 104 2.86 -6.34 17.23
C ALA A 104 4.18 -5.86 16.58
N GLY A 105 5.24 -6.68 16.64
CA GLY A 105 6.50 -6.38 15.96
C GLY A 105 6.33 -6.40 14.45
N ALA A 106 5.63 -7.40 13.91
CA ALA A 106 5.32 -7.46 12.48
C ALA A 106 4.54 -6.22 12.00
N LEU A 107 3.54 -5.77 12.76
CA LEU A 107 2.81 -4.52 12.44
C LEU A 107 3.71 -3.28 12.53
N ALA A 108 4.62 -3.23 13.51
CA ALA A 108 5.55 -2.12 13.67
C ALA A 108 6.50 -2.02 12.46
N GLU A 109 7.05 -3.14 11.97
CA GLU A 109 7.93 -3.11 10.80
C GLU A 109 7.19 -2.76 9.51
N TRP A 110 5.96 -3.25 9.34
CA TRP A 110 5.13 -2.80 8.22
C TRP A 110 4.84 -1.30 8.31
N THR A 111 4.49 -0.80 9.49
CA THR A 111 4.26 0.65 9.68
C THR A 111 5.50 1.45 9.31
N ALA A 112 6.68 1.07 9.82
CA ALA A 112 7.94 1.75 9.54
C ALA A 112 8.32 1.69 8.05
N ALA A 113 8.13 0.54 7.40
CA ALA A 113 8.42 0.36 5.97
C ALA A 113 7.49 1.22 5.10
N LEU A 114 6.20 1.26 5.41
CA LEU A 114 5.21 2.08 4.68
C LEU A 114 5.45 3.57 4.90
N GLU A 115 5.75 4.01 6.14
CA GLU A 115 6.10 5.41 6.42
C GLU A 115 7.35 5.84 5.66
N ALA A 116 8.39 5.00 5.63
CA ALA A 116 9.61 5.28 4.87
C ALA A 116 9.33 5.34 3.35
N ALA A 117 8.51 4.43 2.82
CA ALA A 117 8.16 4.39 1.40
C ALA A 117 7.33 5.63 0.99
N HIS A 118 6.32 6.01 1.77
CA HIS A 118 5.54 7.23 1.52
C HIS A 118 6.40 8.51 1.61
N ALA A 119 7.35 8.56 2.56
CA ALA A 119 8.27 9.69 2.66
C ALA A 119 9.21 9.78 1.45
N ALA A 120 9.68 8.64 0.94
CA ALA A 120 10.50 8.58 -0.28
C ALA A 120 9.70 9.03 -1.52
N ALA A 121 8.48 8.50 -1.72
CA ALA A 121 7.62 8.89 -2.83
C ALA A 121 7.25 10.39 -2.79
N GLY A 122 7.08 10.97 -1.60
CA GLY A 122 6.84 12.40 -1.42
C GLY A 122 8.06 13.29 -1.73
N THR A 123 9.27 12.74 -1.65
CA THR A 123 10.51 13.48 -1.94
C THR A 123 10.77 13.59 -3.45
N GLU A 124 10.35 12.59 -4.23
CA GLU A 124 10.49 12.60 -5.69
C GLU A 124 9.60 13.66 -6.37
N ALA A 125 8.49 14.06 -5.73
CA ALA A 125 7.64 15.17 -6.20
C ALA A 125 8.23 16.57 -5.93
N GLY A 126 9.34 16.65 -5.17
CA GLY A 126 9.96 17.90 -4.73
C GLY A 126 11.17 18.38 -5.54
N GLU A 127 11.65 17.60 -6.53
CA GLU A 127 12.90 17.89 -7.25
C GLU A 127 12.74 18.16 -8.77
N ASP A 128 11.53 18.51 -9.26
CA ASP A 128 11.36 19.09 -10.60
C ASP A 128 11.10 20.61 -10.55
N LEU A 129 12.16 21.36 -10.30
CA LEU A 129 12.31 22.66 -10.96
C LEU A 129 13.73 22.72 -11.55
N PRO A 130 13.88 22.75 -12.88
CA PRO A 130 15.17 23.03 -13.49
C PRO A 130 15.49 24.49 -13.19
N ALA A 131 16.45 24.74 -12.29
CA ALA A 131 17.04 26.07 -12.15
C ALA A 131 18.00 26.34 -13.32
N HIS A 132 17.46 26.34 -14.55
CA HIS A 132 17.92 27.27 -15.56
C HIS A 132 17.28 28.62 -15.26
N TYR A 133 17.99 29.45 -14.50
CA TYR A 133 17.92 30.90 -14.70
C TYR A 133 19.35 31.45 -14.77
N ASP A 134 19.72 31.74 -16.00
CA ASP A 134 20.87 32.54 -16.43
C ASP A 134 20.61 34.04 -16.15
N LEU A 135 21.69 34.84 -16.13
CA LEU A 135 21.78 36.32 -16.11
C LEU A 135 21.53 37.03 -14.76
N VAL A 136 22.40 37.92 -14.25
CA VAL A 136 23.36 38.88 -14.84
C VAL A 136 24.62 38.99 -14.00
#